data_AF-Q8MVB8-F1
#
_entry.id   AF-Q8MVB8-F1
#
_cell.length_a   1.000
_cell.length_b   1.000
_cell.length_c   1.000
_cell.angle_alpha   90.00
_cell.angle_beta   90.00
_cell.angle_gamma   90.00
#
_symmetry.space_group_name_H-M   'P 1'
#
loop_
_entity.id
_entity.type
_entity.pdbx_description
1 polymer ?
#
loop_
_entity_poly.entity_id
_entity_poly.type
_entity_poly.pdbx_seq_one_letter_code
_entity_poly.pdbx_strand_id
1 'polypeptide(L)'
;MIALVCVVATALACCGSHVEAGLTGQTYSLLSRQDEPVDMAKPKNNSAKLWLKRKKFYLVYRSAKNDTEFGGEAQCVQMKAFDIELPKKRFSWNTPVTKLKVFSSVGYRNNQTGHMDGFTALIITKKSYEGLVYDDMFSIGELTYTHYIYKDYELLFTDYETCFTIWRPSDDVYMVWMIDRRNITDINPQCETAYHGPVNEYGCTVVKPKYYVYDEMICS
;
A
#
# COMPACT_ATOMS: atom_id res chain seq x y z
N MET A 1 -58.40 12.30 11.15
CA MET A 1 -57.28 11.44 10.72
C MET A 1 -56.01 11.99 11.33
N ILE A 2 -55.34 11.16 12.13
CA ILE A 2 -54.02 11.42 12.71
C ILE A 2 -52.99 10.97 11.67
N ALA A 3 -51.97 11.80 11.42
CA ALA A 3 -50.62 11.34 11.11
C ALA A 3 -49.63 12.44 11.48
N LEU A 4 -48.97 12.21 12.60
CA LEU A 4 -47.82 12.94 13.14
C LEU A 4 -46.63 12.00 12.92
N VAL A 5 -45.61 12.40 12.17
CA VAL A 5 -44.27 11.78 12.26
C VAL A 5 -43.20 12.86 12.04
N CYS A 6 -42.21 12.77 12.92
CA CYS A 6 -41.21 13.75 13.29
C CYS A 6 -40.05 13.95 12.30
N VAL A 7 -39.52 15.18 12.34
CA VAL A 7 -38.10 15.58 12.44
C VAL A 7 -37.05 14.46 12.40
N VAL A 8 -36.09 14.58 11.47
CA VAL A 8 -34.65 14.56 11.80
C VAL A 8 -33.94 15.65 11.00
N ALA A 9 -33.50 16.68 11.71
CA ALA A 9 -32.43 17.57 11.28
C ALA A 9 -31.19 17.22 12.11
N THR A 10 -30.06 16.97 11.45
CA THR A 10 -28.65 17.20 11.84
C THR A 10 -27.78 16.59 10.73
N ALA A 11 -27.21 17.37 9.82
CA ALA A 11 -25.95 18.11 9.94
C ALA A 11 -24.70 17.20 9.91
N LEU A 12 -23.93 17.29 8.81
CA LEU A 12 -22.47 17.29 8.86
C LEU A 12 -21.97 18.23 7.75
N ALA A 13 -21.98 19.50 8.13
CA ALA A 13 -21.12 20.51 7.55
C ALA A 13 -19.67 20.12 7.87
N CYS A 14 -18.88 19.81 6.84
CA CYS A 14 -17.41 19.81 6.94
C CYS A 14 -16.75 20.58 5.79
N CYS A 15 -17.50 21.44 5.08
CA CYS A 15 -16.91 22.41 4.16
C CYS A 15 -17.60 23.76 4.38
N GLY A 16 -17.19 24.46 5.43
CA GLY A 16 -17.53 25.86 5.63
C GLY A 16 -16.91 26.70 4.52
N SER A 17 -17.77 27.46 3.85
CA SER A 17 -17.49 28.36 2.74
C SER A 17 -16.62 29.58 3.11
N HIS A 18 -15.78 29.98 2.16
CA HIS A 18 -15.15 31.30 1.97
C HIS A 18 -14.17 31.83 3.03
N VAL A 19 -12.86 31.86 2.70
CA VAL A 19 -11.98 33.04 2.86
C VAL A 19 -10.99 33.08 1.69
N GLU A 20 -10.69 34.30 1.26
CA GLU A 20 -9.89 34.73 0.11
C GLU A 20 -8.51 34.10 -0.03
N ALA A 21 -8.06 34.04 -1.29
CA ALA A 21 -6.73 33.59 -1.71
C ALA A 21 -5.61 34.35 -0.99
N GLY A 22 -4.91 33.66 -0.09
CA GLY A 22 -3.56 33.99 0.35
C GLY A 22 -2.59 32.93 -0.15
N LEU A 23 -1.64 33.33 -1.00
CA LEU A 23 -0.54 32.46 -1.44
C LEU A 23 0.27 31.99 -0.22
N THR A 24 0.09 30.74 0.18
CA THR A 24 1.16 29.93 0.79
C THR A 24 1.02 28.51 0.28
N GLY A 25 1.44 28.30 -0.97
CA GLY A 25 1.63 26.96 -1.50
C GLY A 25 2.72 26.26 -0.70
N GLN A 26 2.36 25.26 0.10
CA GLN A 26 3.34 24.26 0.51
C GLN A 26 3.54 23.31 -0.66
N THR A 27 4.51 23.67 -1.49
CA THR A 27 5.23 22.75 -2.34
C THR A 27 5.68 21.58 -1.46
N TYR A 28 5.25 20.35 -1.74
CA TYR A 28 5.85 19.14 -1.18
C TYR A 28 7.29 19.08 -1.70
N SER A 29 8.16 19.81 -1.01
CA SER A 29 9.55 19.94 -1.33
C SER A 29 10.25 18.68 -0.85
N LEU A 30 10.89 17.97 -1.79
CA LEU A 30 11.88 16.93 -1.53
C LEU A 30 13.15 17.55 -0.91
N LEU A 31 13.02 18.23 0.23
CA LEU A 31 14.12 18.88 0.94
C LEU A 31 14.18 18.37 2.39
N SER A 32 15.27 17.63 2.65
CA SER A 32 15.88 17.27 3.93
C SER A 32 14.97 17.23 5.15
N ARG A 33 14.45 16.03 5.45
CA ARG A 33 14.03 15.66 6.81
C ARG A 33 15.27 15.62 7.70
N GLN A 34 15.56 16.72 8.38
CA GLN A 34 16.51 16.77 9.48
C GLN A 34 15.77 17.10 10.77
N ASP A 35 15.89 16.17 11.72
CA ASP A 35 15.81 16.31 13.17
C ASP A 35 14.53 16.91 13.79
N GLU A 36 13.45 16.14 13.75
CA GLU A 36 12.63 15.93 14.96
C GLU A 36 12.21 14.46 15.05
N PRO A 37 12.29 13.82 16.24
CA PRO A 37 11.75 12.49 16.43
C PRO A 37 10.23 12.61 16.39
N VAL A 38 9.65 12.41 15.20
CA VAL A 38 8.22 12.22 15.06
C VAL A 38 7.85 11.05 15.96
N ASP A 39 7.08 11.32 17.01
CA ASP A 39 6.48 10.31 17.86
C ASP A 39 5.47 9.51 17.00
N MET A 40 6.01 8.53 16.28
CA MET A 40 5.25 7.70 15.39
C MET A 40 4.51 6.67 16.23
N ALA A 41 3.30 7.03 16.64
CA ALA A 41 2.21 6.10 16.90
C ALA A 41 1.82 5.26 15.65
N LYS A 42 2.76 4.99 14.73
CA LYS A 42 2.59 3.96 13.71
C LYS A 42 2.54 2.62 14.46
N PRO A 43 1.48 1.81 14.32
CA PRO A 43 1.61 0.38 14.62
C PRO A 43 2.86 -0.11 13.89
N LYS A 44 3.67 -0.96 14.53
CA LYS A 44 4.99 -1.37 14.04
C LYS A 44 4.86 -2.08 12.68
N ASN A 45 4.75 -1.33 11.59
CA ASN A 45 4.58 -1.76 10.21
C ASN A 45 5.91 -2.30 9.69
N ASN A 46 6.37 -3.40 10.27
CA ASN A 46 7.55 -4.12 9.84
C ASN A 46 7.25 -4.86 8.52
N SER A 47 7.80 -4.37 7.41
CA SER A 47 7.64 -4.95 6.08
C SER A 47 8.31 -6.31 5.98
N ALA A 48 9.43 -6.55 6.64
CA ALA A 48 10.08 -7.88 6.65
C ALA A 48 9.16 -8.96 7.24
N LYS A 49 8.44 -8.65 8.32
CA LYS A 49 7.48 -9.60 8.93
C LYS A 49 6.36 -10.01 7.97
N LEU A 50 5.94 -9.12 7.06
CA LEU A 50 4.89 -9.40 6.06
C LEU A 50 5.28 -10.58 5.16
N TRP A 51 6.53 -10.63 4.72
CA TRP A 51 6.99 -11.59 3.72
C TRP A 51 7.38 -12.97 4.30
N LEU A 52 7.84 -13.02 5.55
CA LEU A 52 8.38 -14.24 6.17
C LEU A 52 7.37 -15.40 6.25
N LYS A 53 6.06 -15.12 6.26
CA LYS A 53 5.01 -16.15 6.32
C LYS A 53 4.69 -16.81 4.98
N ARG A 54 5.32 -16.40 3.87
CA ARG A 54 5.10 -16.94 2.50
C ARG A 54 3.61 -17.03 2.09
N LYS A 55 2.82 -16.05 2.54
CA LYS A 55 1.40 -15.99 2.21
C LYS A 55 1.20 -15.60 0.74
N LYS A 56 0.00 -15.91 0.23
CA LYS A 56 -0.44 -15.40 -1.07
C LYS A 56 -1.22 -14.12 -0.83
N PHE A 57 -0.93 -13.09 -1.60
CA PHE A 57 -1.56 -11.78 -1.48
C PHE A 57 -2.41 -11.51 -2.72
N TYR A 58 -3.55 -10.88 -2.52
CA TYR A 58 -4.48 -10.50 -3.59
C TYR A 58 -4.72 -8.99 -3.55
N LEU A 59 -4.51 -8.29 -4.65
CA LEU A 59 -4.78 -6.86 -4.71
C LEU A 59 -6.29 -6.66 -4.75
N VAL A 60 -6.86 -6.08 -3.69
CA VAL A 60 -8.31 -5.86 -3.58
C VAL A 60 -8.72 -4.68 -4.44
N TYR A 61 -8.10 -3.53 -4.19
CA TYR A 61 -8.32 -2.30 -4.95
C TYR A 61 -7.10 -1.38 -4.91
N ARG A 62 -7.05 -0.44 -5.86
CA ARG A 62 -5.99 0.57 -5.97
C ARG A 62 -6.54 1.93 -6.41
N SER A 63 -5.75 2.99 -6.22
CA SER A 63 -6.14 4.38 -6.58
C SER A 63 -5.93 4.74 -8.05
N ALA A 64 -5.20 3.93 -8.82
CA ALA A 64 -4.99 4.13 -10.25
C ALA A 64 -5.68 3.02 -11.06
N LYS A 65 -6.48 3.39 -12.07
CA LYS A 65 -7.17 2.40 -12.91
C LYS A 65 -6.19 1.54 -13.70
N ASN A 66 -5.21 2.19 -14.32
CA ASN A 66 -4.18 1.57 -15.14
C ASN A 66 -2.83 1.64 -14.40
N ASP A 67 -2.35 0.49 -13.93
CA ASP A 67 -1.06 0.39 -13.23
C ASP A 67 -0.20 -0.67 -13.92
N THR A 68 0.73 -0.22 -14.77
CA THR A 68 1.53 -1.08 -15.63
C THR A 68 2.44 -2.02 -14.85
N GLU A 69 2.79 -1.69 -13.60
CA GLU A 69 3.56 -2.57 -12.71
C GLU A 69 2.80 -3.88 -12.41
N PHE A 70 1.47 -3.81 -12.40
CA PHE A 70 0.59 -4.92 -12.07
C PHE A 70 -0.41 -5.21 -13.20
N GLY A 71 0.09 -5.26 -14.44
CA GLY A 71 -0.69 -5.71 -15.60
C GLY A 71 -1.66 -4.68 -16.19
N GLY A 72 -1.45 -3.39 -15.93
CA GLY A 72 -2.28 -2.31 -16.48
C GLY A 72 -3.65 -2.31 -15.82
N GLU A 73 -4.74 -2.45 -16.58
CA GLU A 73 -6.12 -2.59 -16.05
C GLU A 73 -6.53 -4.05 -15.73
N ALA A 74 -5.56 -4.97 -15.67
CA ALA A 74 -5.83 -6.38 -15.41
C ALA A 74 -6.50 -6.63 -14.04
N GLN A 75 -7.36 -7.65 -13.99
CA GLN A 75 -7.97 -8.15 -12.76
C GLN A 75 -7.12 -9.25 -12.12
N CYS A 76 -7.48 -9.65 -10.91
CA CYS A 76 -6.91 -10.81 -10.22
C CYS A 76 -5.40 -10.74 -10.01
N VAL A 77 -4.89 -9.52 -9.80
CA VAL A 77 -3.50 -9.30 -9.44
C VAL A 77 -3.23 -10.01 -8.11
N GLN A 78 -2.22 -10.86 -8.11
CA GLN A 78 -1.83 -11.68 -6.98
C GLN A 78 -0.32 -11.80 -6.89
N MET A 79 0.19 -12.01 -5.68
CA MET A 79 1.61 -12.16 -5.41
C MET A 79 1.85 -13.29 -4.42
N LYS A 80 2.86 -14.12 -4.67
CA LYS A 80 3.26 -15.19 -3.74
C LYS A 80 4.77 -15.35 -3.70
N ALA A 81 5.33 -15.25 -2.50
CA ALA A 81 6.74 -15.55 -2.28
C ALA A 81 7.01 -17.05 -2.51
N PHE A 82 8.03 -17.38 -3.29
CA PHE A 82 8.51 -18.75 -3.50
C PHE A 82 9.91 -18.98 -2.92
N ASP A 83 10.73 -17.93 -2.80
CA ASP A 83 12.03 -18.01 -2.13
C ASP A 83 12.30 -16.77 -1.27
N ILE A 84 13.06 -16.95 -0.20
CA ILE A 84 13.41 -15.91 0.77
C ILE A 84 14.88 -16.06 1.14
N GLU A 85 15.70 -15.09 0.73
CA GLU A 85 17.06 -14.95 1.25
C GLU A 85 17.00 -14.13 2.54
N LEU A 86 17.20 -14.83 3.66
CA LEU A 86 17.34 -14.19 4.95
C LEU A 86 18.58 -13.28 4.96
N PRO A 87 18.53 -12.17 5.72
CA PRO A 87 19.67 -11.30 5.87
C PRO A 87 20.89 -12.09 6.37
N LYS A 88 21.93 -12.20 5.54
CA LYS A 88 23.23 -12.66 5.99
C LYS A 88 23.88 -11.52 6.76
N LYS A 89 24.47 -11.78 7.93
CA LYS A 89 25.34 -10.80 8.62
C LYS A 89 26.47 -10.42 7.65
N ARG A 90 26.29 -9.34 6.90
CA ARG A 90 27.31 -8.70 6.08
C ARG A 90 27.58 -7.35 6.70
N PHE A 91 28.83 -7.14 7.10
CA PHE A 91 29.32 -5.86 7.54
C PHE A 91 29.63 -5.03 6.30
N SER A 92 28.95 -3.89 6.14
CA SER A 92 29.40 -2.81 5.25
C SER A 92 29.90 -1.70 6.16
N TRP A 93 31.21 -1.40 6.13
CA TRP A 93 31.82 -0.34 6.94
C TRP A 93 31.33 -0.32 8.40
N ASN A 94 31.39 -1.47 9.09
CA ASN A 94 30.94 -1.69 10.48
C ASN A 94 29.43 -1.52 10.76
N THR A 95 28.60 -1.33 9.74
CA THR A 95 27.14 -1.29 9.88
C THR A 95 26.53 -2.60 9.38
N PRO A 96 25.71 -3.31 10.20
CA PRO A 96 25.02 -4.52 9.75
C PRO A 96 23.91 -4.14 8.76
N VAL A 97 24.14 -4.42 7.47
CA VAL A 97 23.11 -4.24 6.44
C VAL A 97 22.25 -5.49 6.40
N THR A 98 21.03 -5.38 6.91
CA THR A 98 20.16 -6.52 7.19
C THR A 98 18.93 -6.49 6.29
N LYS A 99 19.11 -6.57 4.96
CA LYS A 99 17.98 -6.51 4.02
C LYS A 99 17.43 -7.91 3.74
N LEU A 100 16.12 -8.10 3.93
CA LEU A 100 15.42 -9.30 3.48
C LEU A 100 15.22 -9.20 1.97
N LYS A 101 15.55 -10.26 1.24
CA LYS A 101 15.21 -10.39 -0.17
C LYS A 101 14.20 -11.50 -0.35
N VAL A 102 13.16 -11.22 -1.13
CA VAL A 102 12.04 -12.13 -1.34
C VAL A 102 11.81 -12.26 -2.83
N PHE A 103 11.90 -13.47 -3.34
CA PHE A 103 11.56 -13.78 -4.71
C PHE A 103 10.09 -14.20 -4.75
N SER A 104 9.30 -13.46 -5.52
CA SER A 104 7.86 -13.66 -5.60
C SER A 104 7.41 -13.83 -7.04
N SER A 105 6.43 -14.68 -7.27
CA SER A 105 5.66 -14.64 -8.51
C SER A 105 4.58 -13.60 -8.37
N VAL A 106 4.49 -12.70 -9.35
CA VAL A 106 3.38 -11.76 -9.51
C VAL A 106 2.60 -12.22 -10.72
N GLY A 107 1.28 -12.34 -10.58
CA GLY A 107 0.42 -12.73 -11.68
C GLY A 107 -0.85 -11.89 -11.72
N TYR A 108 -1.43 -11.80 -12.91
CA TYR A 108 -2.67 -11.07 -13.17
C TYR A 108 -3.43 -11.76 -14.32
N ARG A 109 -4.75 -11.59 -14.35
CA ARG A 109 -5.59 -12.19 -15.39
C ARG A 109 -5.51 -11.37 -16.66
N ASN A 110 -5.12 -11.99 -17.75
CA ASN A 110 -5.14 -11.38 -19.06
C ASN A 110 -6.60 -11.28 -19.56
N ASN A 111 -7.04 -10.06 -19.87
CA ASN A 111 -8.43 -9.82 -20.28
C ASN A 111 -8.77 -10.38 -21.67
N GLN A 112 -7.77 -10.63 -22.52
CA GLN A 112 -7.96 -11.18 -23.87
C GLN A 112 -8.01 -12.71 -23.86
N THR A 113 -7.09 -13.35 -23.15
CA THR A 113 -6.97 -14.82 -23.14
C THR A 113 -7.72 -15.47 -21.98
N GLY A 114 -8.03 -14.71 -20.92
CA GLY A 114 -8.58 -15.22 -19.67
C GLY A 114 -7.58 -16.02 -18.81
N HIS A 115 -6.36 -16.24 -19.29
CA HIS A 115 -5.30 -16.93 -18.58
C HIS A 115 -4.56 -16.00 -17.62
N MET A 116 -3.82 -16.60 -16.67
CA MET A 116 -2.93 -15.85 -15.79
C MET A 116 -1.59 -15.59 -16.49
N ASP A 117 -1.29 -14.32 -16.72
CA ASP A 117 0.05 -13.87 -17.07
C ASP A 117 0.80 -13.48 -15.78
N GLY A 118 2.12 -13.35 -15.86
CA GLY A 118 2.90 -12.95 -14.69
C GLY A 118 4.38 -12.82 -14.95
N PHE A 119 5.07 -12.35 -13.93
CA PHE A 119 6.52 -12.16 -13.91
C PHE A 119 7.09 -12.55 -12.55
N THR A 120 8.42 -12.68 -12.50
CA THR A 120 9.12 -12.88 -11.24
C THR A 120 9.60 -11.53 -10.71
N ALA A 121 9.21 -11.22 -9.48
CA ALA A 121 9.61 -10.01 -8.78
C ALA A 121 10.65 -10.31 -7.70
N LEU A 122 11.61 -9.40 -7.53
CA LEU A 122 12.47 -9.32 -6.37
C LEU A 122 12.00 -8.19 -5.46
N ILE A 123 11.68 -8.54 -4.22
CA ILE A 123 11.28 -7.61 -3.18
C ILE A 123 12.41 -7.44 -2.19
N ILE A 124 12.79 -6.21 -1.90
CA ILE A 124 13.89 -5.87 -0.99
C ILE A 124 13.35 -4.97 0.11
N THR A 125 13.42 -5.42 1.37
CA THR A 125 12.98 -4.62 2.52
C THR A 125 14.01 -3.55 2.86
N LYS A 126 13.52 -2.41 3.34
CA LYS A 126 14.36 -1.29 3.75
C LYS A 126 13.64 -0.36 4.73
N LYS A 127 14.41 0.55 5.30
CA LYS A 127 13.91 1.61 6.16
C LYS A 127 13.70 2.89 5.35
N SER A 128 12.67 3.64 5.68
CA SER A 128 12.48 5.03 5.25
C SER A 128 13.47 5.97 5.94
N TYR A 129 13.91 5.61 7.14
CA TYR A 129 14.83 6.38 7.97
C TYR A 129 15.81 5.48 8.72
N GLU A 130 17.10 5.86 8.78
CA GLU A 130 18.16 5.00 9.34
C GLU A 130 17.93 4.64 10.82
N GLY A 131 17.39 5.57 11.61
CA GLY A 131 17.13 5.36 13.04
C GLY A 131 15.97 4.42 13.36
N LEU A 132 15.19 3.95 12.36
CA LEU A 132 14.16 2.95 12.61
C LEU A 132 14.79 1.61 13.00
N VAL A 133 14.19 0.92 13.97
CA VAL A 133 14.64 -0.43 14.38
C VAL A 133 14.05 -1.55 13.52
N TYR A 134 13.17 -1.21 12.58
CA TYR A 134 12.51 -2.13 11.65
C TYR A 134 12.42 -1.53 10.26
N ASP A 135 12.29 -2.39 9.24
CA ASP A 135 12.01 -1.98 7.87
C ASP A 135 10.53 -1.63 7.73
N ASP A 136 10.20 -0.41 7.32
CA ASP A 136 8.83 0.07 7.09
C ASP A 136 8.51 0.28 5.60
N MET A 137 9.50 0.06 4.74
CA MET A 137 9.38 0.14 3.30
C MET A 137 9.86 -1.15 2.63
N PHE A 138 9.55 -1.29 1.36
CA PHE A 138 10.15 -2.29 0.49
C PHE A 138 10.16 -1.82 -0.96
N SER A 139 11.08 -2.35 -1.75
CA SER A 139 11.13 -2.13 -3.18
C SER A 139 10.69 -3.38 -3.91
N ILE A 140 9.82 -3.27 -4.92
CA ILE A 140 9.49 -4.37 -5.84
C ILE A 140 10.16 -4.03 -7.18
N GLY A 141 10.85 -5.00 -7.77
CA GLY A 141 11.36 -4.86 -9.14
C GLY A 141 11.19 -6.15 -9.92
N GLU A 142 10.86 -6.03 -11.19
CA GLU A 142 10.79 -7.16 -12.12
C GLU A 142 12.21 -7.69 -12.40
N LEU A 143 12.39 -9.01 -12.31
CA LEU A 143 13.63 -9.68 -12.71
C LEU A 143 13.63 -9.87 -14.22
N THR A 144 13.99 -8.82 -14.97
CA THR A 144 14.29 -8.95 -16.41
C THR A 144 15.79 -9.22 -16.64
N TYR A 145 16.13 -9.82 -17.79
CA TYR A 145 17.52 -10.17 -18.14
C TYR A 145 18.46 -8.96 -18.31
N THR A 146 17.95 -7.73 -18.42
CA THR A 146 18.77 -6.58 -18.83
C THR A 146 18.81 -5.45 -17.81
N HIS A 147 17.73 -5.15 -17.07
CA HIS A 147 17.71 -4.06 -16.08
C HIS A 147 16.72 -4.35 -14.95
N TYR A 148 17.09 -3.98 -13.71
CA TYR A 148 16.17 -3.98 -12.58
C TYR A 148 15.63 -2.56 -12.37
N ILE A 149 14.38 -2.33 -12.74
CA ILE A 149 13.66 -1.12 -12.35
C ILE A 149 12.92 -1.44 -11.05
N TYR A 150 13.36 -0.83 -9.95
CA TYR A 150 12.71 -0.98 -8.65
C TYR A 150 11.77 0.18 -8.40
N LYS A 151 10.57 -0.13 -7.91
CA LYS A 151 9.63 0.84 -7.36
C LYS A 151 9.56 0.68 -5.86
N ASP A 152 9.57 1.81 -5.17
CA ASP A 152 9.52 1.86 -3.72
C ASP A 152 8.09 1.94 -3.22
N TYR A 153 7.83 1.25 -2.12
CA TYR A 153 6.54 1.22 -1.46
C TYR A 153 6.73 1.43 0.04
N GLU A 154 5.88 2.28 0.61
CA GLU A 154 5.74 2.43 2.06
C GLU A 154 4.61 1.54 2.57
N LEU A 155 4.86 0.80 3.66
CA LEU A 155 3.83 0.03 4.34
C LEU A 155 3.07 0.95 5.30
N LEU A 156 1.89 1.39 4.88
CA LEU A 156 1.04 2.32 5.64
C LEU A 156 0.34 1.66 6.81
N PHE A 157 -0.07 0.39 6.63
CA PHE A 157 -0.70 -0.40 7.69
C PHE A 157 -0.64 -1.90 7.35
N THR A 158 -0.55 -2.75 8.37
CA THR A 158 -0.89 -4.17 8.26
C THR A 158 -1.26 -4.74 9.62
N ASP A 159 -2.20 -5.67 9.63
CA ASP A 159 -2.50 -6.50 10.80
C ASP A 159 -1.75 -7.85 10.79
N TYR A 160 -0.97 -8.13 9.74
CA TYR A 160 -0.25 -9.38 9.49
C TYR A 160 -1.09 -10.64 9.33
N GLU A 161 -2.40 -10.48 9.19
CA GLU A 161 -3.36 -11.59 9.20
C GLU A 161 -4.36 -11.51 8.06
N THR A 162 -5.00 -10.35 7.87
CA THR A 162 -6.09 -10.18 6.92
C THR A 162 -5.70 -9.28 5.75
N CYS A 163 -4.92 -8.22 5.98
CA CYS A 163 -4.60 -7.25 4.93
C CYS A 163 -3.35 -6.40 5.22
N PHE A 164 -2.93 -5.69 4.18
CA PHE A 164 -1.98 -4.59 4.29
C PHE A 164 -2.28 -3.50 3.26
N THR A 165 -1.89 -2.28 3.59
CA THR A 165 -2.04 -1.11 2.74
C THR A 165 -0.67 -0.53 2.45
N ILE A 166 -0.41 -0.28 1.17
CA ILE A 166 0.85 0.31 0.70
C ILE A 166 0.59 1.54 -0.14
N TRP A 167 1.59 2.42 -0.14
CA TRP A 167 1.66 3.60 -1.00
C TRP A 167 2.94 3.57 -1.82
N ARG A 168 2.84 3.90 -3.10
CA ARG A 168 3.94 4.05 -4.04
C ARG A 168 4.24 5.54 -4.23
N PRO A 169 5.33 6.08 -3.65
CA PRO A 169 5.60 7.52 -3.69
C PRO A 169 5.88 8.08 -5.09
N SER A 170 6.32 7.24 -6.05
CA SER A 170 6.76 7.72 -7.37
C SER A 170 5.64 8.31 -8.23
N ASP A 171 4.40 7.91 -7.97
CA ASP A 171 3.22 8.24 -8.79
C ASP A 171 1.92 8.29 -7.96
N ASP A 172 2.06 8.39 -6.64
CA ASP A 172 0.97 8.54 -5.67
C ASP A 172 -0.13 7.45 -5.73
N VAL A 173 0.29 6.21 -5.98
CA VAL A 173 -0.64 5.06 -6.04
C VAL A 173 -0.76 4.37 -4.69
N TYR A 174 -2.00 4.23 -4.21
CA TYR A 174 -2.35 3.51 -2.98
C TYR A 174 -3.00 2.18 -3.35
N MET A 175 -2.69 1.15 -2.57
CA MET A 175 -3.18 -0.21 -2.81
C MET A 175 -3.52 -0.89 -1.49
N VAL A 176 -4.63 -1.63 -1.49
CA VAL A 176 -5.00 -2.53 -0.40
C VAL A 176 -4.90 -3.96 -0.89
N TRP A 177 -4.13 -4.76 -0.16
CA TRP A 177 -3.89 -6.16 -0.44
C TRP A 177 -4.47 -7.02 0.67
N MET A 178 -5.12 -8.11 0.28
CA MET A 178 -5.65 -9.13 1.16
C MET A 178 -4.61 -10.24 1.36
N ILE A 179 -4.50 -10.74 2.59
CA ILE A 179 -3.60 -11.82 2.98
C ILE A 179 -4.35 -13.15 3.00
N ASP A 180 -3.86 -14.10 2.20
CA ASP A 180 -4.54 -15.34 1.84
C ASP A 180 -5.92 -15.09 1.19
N ARG A 181 -6.56 -16.15 0.69
CA ARG A 181 -7.89 -16.01 0.10
C ARG A 181 -8.92 -15.92 1.23
N ARG A 182 -9.68 -14.84 1.24
CA ARG A 182 -10.73 -14.54 2.25
C ARG A 182 -11.85 -13.76 1.59
N ASN A 183 -12.94 -13.55 2.32
CA ASN A 183 -13.96 -12.58 1.92
C ASN A 183 -13.41 -11.16 2.14
N ILE A 184 -13.68 -10.25 1.18
CA ILE A 184 -13.27 -8.84 1.27
C ILE A 184 -13.87 -8.18 2.52
N THR A 185 -15.06 -8.59 2.96
CA THR A 185 -15.71 -8.06 4.16
C THR A 185 -14.97 -8.39 5.45
N ASP A 186 -14.07 -9.37 5.43
CA ASP A 186 -13.37 -9.87 6.61
C ASP A 186 -11.98 -9.24 6.79
N ILE A 187 -11.58 -8.32 5.90
CA ILE A 187 -10.31 -7.60 6.03
C ILE A 187 -10.43 -6.49 7.07
N ASN A 188 -9.35 -6.24 7.80
CA ASN A 188 -9.32 -5.23 8.85
C ASN A 188 -9.63 -3.82 8.30
N PRO A 189 -10.63 -3.09 8.85
CA PRO A 189 -11.03 -1.77 8.36
C PRO A 189 -9.92 -0.70 8.48
N GLN A 190 -8.89 -0.95 9.29
CA GLN A 190 -7.71 -0.07 9.36
C GLN A 190 -6.92 -0.06 8.05
N CYS A 191 -6.98 -1.11 7.22
CA CYS A 191 -6.39 -1.08 5.87
C CYS A 191 -7.07 -0.03 4.99
N GLU A 192 -8.39 0.08 5.05
CA GLU A 192 -9.14 1.12 4.34
C GLU A 192 -8.85 2.51 4.92
N THR A 193 -8.78 2.63 6.24
CA THR A 193 -8.43 3.90 6.89
C THR A 193 -7.04 4.38 6.44
N ALA A 194 -6.05 3.49 6.43
CA ALA A 194 -4.70 3.78 5.95
C ALA A 194 -4.65 4.12 4.46
N TYR A 195 -5.54 3.55 3.65
CA TYR A 195 -5.61 3.82 2.21
C TYR A 195 -6.02 5.27 1.95
N HIS A 196 -6.96 5.79 2.73
CA HIS A 196 -7.38 7.18 2.61
C HIS A 196 -6.32 8.16 3.14
N GLY A 197 -5.44 7.71 4.04
CA GLY A 197 -4.36 8.51 4.61
C GLY A 197 -4.86 9.47 5.69
N PRO A 198 -3.99 10.34 6.22
CA PRO A 198 -4.39 11.33 7.23
C PRO A 198 -5.38 12.33 6.64
N VAL A 199 -6.21 12.90 7.51
CA VAL A 199 -7.04 14.06 7.16
C VAL A 199 -6.13 15.24 6.78
N ASN A 200 -6.59 16.07 5.84
CA ASN A 200 -5.89 17.28 5.46
C ASN A 200 -5.91 18.31 6.61
N GLU A 201 -5.26 19.46 6.40
CA GLU A 201 -5.19 20.56 7.37
C GLU A 201 -6.55 21.09 7.84
N TYR A 202 -7.62 20.82 7.08
CA TYR A 202 -9.00 21.20 7.40
C TYR A 202 -9.80 20.06 8.08
N GLY A 203 -9.15 18.94 8.41
CA GLY A 203 -9.81 17.77 8.99
C GLY A 203 -10.60 16.92 7.98
N CYS A 204 -10.43 17.15 6.68
CA CYS A 204 -11.14 16.44 5.63
C CYS A 204 -10.28 15.30 5.04
N THR A 205 -10.90 14.14 4.87
CA THR A 205 -10.28 13.02 4.15
C THR A 205 -10.32 13.29 2.64
N VAL A 206 -9.16 13.26 1.98
CA VAL A 206 -9.12 13.28 0.51
C VAL A 206 -9.56 11.91 0.01
N VAL A 207 -10.78 11.83 -0.53
CA VAL A 207 -11.34 10.60 -1.07
C VAL A 207 -10.55 10.18 -2.30
N LYS A 208 -9.85 9.05 -2.20
CA LYS A 208 -9.13 8.43 -3.32
C LYS A 208 -10.08 7.47 -4.05
N PRO A 209 -10.09 7.48 -5.40
CA PRO A 209 -10.96 6.59 -6.16
C PRO A 209 -10.55 5.13 -5.94
N LYS A 210 -11.51 4.22 -5.77
CA LYS A 210 -11.23 2.79 -5.62
C LYS A 210 -11.52 2.06 -6.94
N TYR A 211 -10.47 1.52 -7.55
CA TYR A 211 -10.60 0.59 -8.67
C TYR A 211 -10.41 -0.82 -8.15
N TYR A 212 -11.50 -1.60 -8.10
CA TYR A 212 -11.48 -2.98 -7.65
C TYR A 212 -10.77 -3.88 -8.65
N VAL A 213 -9.84 -4.67 -8.16
CA VAL A 213 -8.99 -5.59 -8.93
C VAL A 213 -9.32 -7.04 -8.60
N TYR A 214 -9.68 -7.33 -7.34
CA TYR A 214 -10.11 -8.65 -6.92
C TYR A 214 -11.62 -8.81 -7.06
N ASP A 215 -12.02 -9.93 -7.66
CA ASP A 215 -13.40 -10.40 -7.73
C ASP A 215 -13.39 -11.90 -7.37
N GLU A 216 -14.17 -12.29 -6.37
CA GLU A 216 -14.16 -13.66 -5.84
C GLU A 216 -14.59 -14.71 -6.87
N MET A 217 -15.48 -14.34 -7.80
CA MET A 217 -16.02 -15.23 -8.84
C MET A 217 -15.05 -15.39 -10.01
N ILE A 218 -14.20 -14.40 -10.25
CA ILE A 218 -13.27 -14.37 -11.39
C ILE A 218 -11.86 -14.83 -10.99
N CYS A 219 -11.40 -14.50 -9.78
CA CYS A 219 -10.00 -14.65 -9.36
C CYS A 219 -9.69 -15.98 -8.65
N SER A 220 -10.42 -17.04 -8.99
CA SER A 220 -10.34 -18.37 -8.39
C SER A 220 -9.02 -19.09 -8.64
#